data_AF-V9LCP4-F1
#
_entry.id   AF-V9LCP4-F1
#
_cell.length_a   1.000
_cell.length_b   1.000
_cell.length_c   1.000
_cell.angle_alpha   90.00
_cell.angle_beta   90.00
_cell.angle_gamma   90.00
#
_symmetry.space_group_name_H-M   'P 1'
#
loop_
_entity.id
_entity.type
_entity.pdbx_description
1 polymer ?
#
loop_
_entity_poly.entity_id
_entity_poly.type
_entity_poly.pdbx_seq_one_letter_code
_entity_poly.pdbx_strand_id
1 'polypeptide(L)'
;RRSSDLYAEVGKVLLSSGQWRRLKKDNPRFNLMLGERNKLPFGTLGHEPGLSQLVNYYRGADKLCRKASLVKLIKSIPELMESCTWFPESYVIYPMGANTTVELAKNGFRAQRIIPRTDDREAFLASYNKRLGNVDENVWIAKSSAGAKGAGILISSDANELLDYIDNQGQVHVIQKYLERPLLLEPGHRKFDIRSWVLLDHHYNIYLYKEGVLRTSSEPYNSTDFQDKTSHLTNHCIQKELSKNYGKYEDG
;
A
#
# COMPACT_ATOMS: atom_id res chain seq x y z
N ARG A 1 -2.81 -3.97 21.97
CA ARG A 1 -2.83 -3.62 20.52
C ARG A 1 -1.88 -2.44 20.33
N ARG A 2 -0.81 -2.60 19.54
CA ARG A 2 0.32 -1.65 19.50
C ARG A 2 -0.13 -0.29 18.96
N SER A 3 0.17 0.77 19.71
CA SER A 3 0.14 2.16 19.25
C SER A 3 1.05 2.32 18.03
N SER A 4 0.73 3.26 17.14
CA SER A 4 1.70 3.68 16.12
C SER A 4 2.94 4.25 16.82
N ASP A 5 4.13 3.72 16.53
CA ASP A 5 5.38 4.19 17.12
C ASP A 5 5.57 5.70 16.89
N LEU A 6 5.21 6.20 15.70
CA LEU A 6 5.21 7.63 15.38
C LEU A 6 4.31 8.45 16.32
N TYR A 7 3.03 8.08 16.44
CA TYR A 7 2.10 8.88 17.23
C TYR A 7 2.28 8.67 18.75
N ALA A 8 2.99 7.63 19.17
CA ALA A 8 3.48 7.52 20.54
C ALA A 8 4.53 8.60 20.84
N GLU A 9 5.48 8.83 19.93
CA GLU A 9 6.48 9.90 20.07
C GLU A 9 5.85 11.30 19.94
N VAL A 10 4.93 11.52 19.00
CA VAL A 10 4.16 12.78 18.93
C VAL A 10 3.44 13.05 20.25
N GLY A 11 2.83 12.02 20.86
CA GLY A 11 2.20 12.15 22.17
C GLY A 11 3.16 12.59 23.27
N LYS A 12 4.40 12.08 23.28
CA LYS A 12 5.45 12.50 24.23
C LYS A 12 5.85 13.96 24.01
N VAL A 13 6.06 14.38 22.75
CA VAL A 13 6.43 15.76 22.39
C VAL A 13 5.34 16.75 22.79
N LEU A 14 4.07 16.40 22.59
CA LEU A 14 2.95 17.24 23.03
C LEU A 14 2.96 17.39 24.56
N LEU A 15 3.12 16.31 25.30
CA LEU A 15 3.14 16.34 26.77
C LEU A 15 4.35 17.11 27.33
N SER A 16 5.53 16.98 26.72
CA SER A 16 6.73 17.67 27.18
C SER A 16 6.67 19.19 27.00
N SER A 17 5.80 19.70 26.13
CA SER A 17 5.55 21.14 26.00
C SER A 17 4.89 21.78 27.23
N GLY A 18 4.27 20.99 28.12
CA GLY A 18 3.49 21.47 29.25
C GLY A 18 2.14 22.11 28.90
N GLN A 19 1.83 22.26 27.60
CA GLN A 19 0.60 22.89 27.11
C GLN A 19 -0.51 21.88 26.74
N TRP A 20 -0.17 20.59 26.72
CA TRP A 20 -1.10 19.52 26.37
C TRP A 20 -1.31 18.57 27.54
N ARG A 21 -2.54 18.07 27.67
CA ARG A 21 -2.90 16.99 28.58
C ARG A 21 -3.50 15.82 27.82
N ARG A 22 -3.15 14.60 28.23
CA ARG A 22 -3.75 13.38 27.67
C ARG A 22 -5.06 13.07 28.39
N LEU A 23 -6.13 12.92 27.64
CA LEU A 23 -7.44 12.52 28.16
C LEU A 23 -7.62 10.99 28.07
N LYS A 24 -8.65 10.48 28.75
CA LYS A 24 -9.15 9.10 28.52
C LYS A 24 -9.62 8.98 27.07
N LYS A 25 -9.44 7.79 26.48
CA LYS A 25 -9.65 7.54 25.05
C LYS A 25 -11.08 7.81 24.57
N ASP A 26 -12.05 7.61 25.45
CA ASP A 26 -13.48 7.74 25.25
C ASP A 26 -14.04 9.12 25.63
N ASN A 27 -13.20 10.02 26.16
CA ASN A 27 -13.63 11.38 26.46
C ASN A 27 -13.84 12.15 25.14
N PRO A 28 -15.07 12.65 24.85
CA PRO A 28 -15.35 13.33 23.59
C PRO A 28 -14.81 14.77 23.54
N ARG A 29 -14.54 15.39 24.70
CA ARG A 29 -14.11 16.79 24.82
C ARG A 29 -12.60 16.95 24.64
N PHE A 30 -12.11 16.68 23.42
CA PHE A 30 -10.70 16.83 23.02
C PHE A 30 -10.53 17.86 21.90
N ASN A 31 -9.30 18.38 21.76
CA ASN A 31 -8.88 19.19 20.60
C ASN A 31 -8.18 18.38 19.51
N LEU A 32 -7.41 17.36 19.89
CA LEU A 32 -6.65 16.52 18.96
C LEU A 32 -6.92 15.04 19.22
N MET A 33 -7.36 14.34 18.20
CA MET A 33 -7.49 12.88 18.18
C MET A 33 -6.33 12.25 17.43
N LEU A 34 -5.49 11.51 18.15
CA LEU A 34 -4.55 10.55 17.55
C LEU A 34 -5.29 9.22 17.37
N GLY A 35 -6.02 9.10 16.27
CA GLY A 35 -6.96 8.03 16.00
C GLY A 35 -6.30 6.70 15.63
N GLU A 36 -7.10 5.64 15.65
CA GLU A 36 -6.69 4.30 15.24
C GLU A 36 -6.78 4.13 13.72
N ARG A 37 -5.97 3.21 13.19
CA ARG A 37 -5.90 2.91 11.75
C ARG A 37 -7.23 2.45 11.14
N ASN A 38 -8.06 1.75 11.91
CA ASN A 38 -9.29 1.11 11.41
C ASN A 38 -10.50 1.67 12.14
N LYS A 39 -11.60 1.89 11.41
CA LYS A 39 -12.92 2.30 11.95
C LYS A 39 -12.88 3.57 12.81
N LEU A 40 -12.11 4.57 12.40
CA LEU A 40 -12.11 5.88 13.06
C LEU A 40 -13.52 6.52 12.95
N PRO A 41 -14.12 6.98 14.07
CA PRO A 41 -15.49 7.47 14.11
C PRO A 41 -15.62 8.90 13.57
N PHE A 42 -15.27 9.14 12.31
CA PHE A 42 -15.28 10.48 11.71
C PHE A 42 -16.62 11.22 11.85
N GLY A 43 -17.75 10.49 11.85
CA GLY A 43 -19.09 11.09 11.99
C GLY A 43 -19.40 11.63 13.39
N THR A 44 -18.52 11.44 14.36
CA THR A 44 -18.66 11.99 15.73
C THR A 44 -17.80 13.24 15.95
N LEU A 45 -16.95 13.60 14.99
CA LEU A 45 -16.02 14.72 15.12
C LEU A 45 -16.67 16.05 14.70
N GLY A 46 -16.28 17.14 15.36
CA GLY A 46 -16.74 18.49 15.03
C GLY A 46 -18.09 18.89 15.64
N HIS A 47 -18.60 18.09 16.58
CA HIS A 47 -19.91 18.29 17.21
C HIS A 47 -19.84 18.77 18.66
N GLU A 48 -18.64 18.96 19.22
CA GLU A 48 -18.44 19.41 20.61
C GLU A 48 -18.43 20.95 20.70
N PRO A 49 -19.42 21.58 21.38
CA PRO A 49 -19.48 23.04 21.47
C PRO A 49 -18.26 23.65 22.17
N GLY A 50 -17.71 24.71 21.57
CA GLY A 50 -16.56 25.45 22.11
C GLY A 50 -15.20 24.76 21.93
N LEU A 51 -15.11 23.68 21.16
CA LEU A 51 -13.86 22.98 20.88
C LEU A 51 -13.60 22.86 19.37
N SER A 52 -12.44 23.33 18.93
CA SER A 52 -11.90 22.96 17.62
C SER A 52 -11.29 21.57 17.71
N GLN A 53 -11.79 20.64 16.89
CA GLN A 53 -11.33 19.25 16.85
C GLN A 53 -10.53 18.95 15.58
N LEU A 54 -9.35 18.36 15.74
CA LEU A 54 -8.47 17.88 14.69
C LEU A 54 -8.21 16.38 14.84
N VAL A 55 -8.04 15.68 13.73
CA VAL A 55 -7.69 14.25 13.70
C VAL A 55 -6.54 13.99 12.74
N ASN A 56 -5.69 13.02 13.07
CA ASN A 56 -4.48 12.67 12.33
C ASN A 56 -4.70 11.77 11.09
N TYR A 57 -5.93 11.69 10.57
CA TYR A 57 -6.28 10.93 9.38
C TYR A 57 -7.23 11.71 8.48
N TYR A 58 -6.97 11.66 7.19
CA TYR A 58 -7.92 12.09 6.16
C TYR A 58 -8.96 11.00 5.89
N ARG A 59 -10.25 11.31 6.08
CA ARG A 59 -11.34 10.39 5.72
C ARG A 59 -11.32 10.14 4.21
N GLY A 60 -11.26 8.88 3.80
CA GLY A 60 -11.22 8.49 2.38
C GLY A 60 -9.82 8.33 1.78
N ALA A 61 -8.75 8.65 2.55
CA ALA A 61 -7.37 8.43 2.11
C ALA A 61 -7.02 6.96 1.85
N ASP A 62 -7.86 6.02 2.32
CA ASP A 62 -7.75 4.60 2.01
C ASP A 62 -7.85 4.30 0.51
N LYS A 63 -8.46 5.19 -0.29
CA LYS A 63 -8.46 5.10 -1.76
C LYS A 63 -7.06 5.15 -2.35
N LEU A 64 -6.17 5.97 -1.78
CA LEU A 64 -4.76 6.08 -2.19
C LEU A 64 -3.90 4.99 -1.53
N CYS A 65 -4.21 4.63 -0.29
CA CYS A 65 -3.36 3.76 0.53
C CYS A 65 -3.62 2.25 0.38
N ARG A 66 -4.65 1.83 -0.38
CA ARG A 66 -4.93 0.40 -0.68
C ARG A 66 -4.59 0.10 -2.14
N LYS A 67 -3.90 -1.01 -2.41
CA LYS A 67 -3.33 -1.32 -3.74
C LYS A 67 -4.40 -1.33 -4.84
N ALA A 68 -5.49 -2.09 -4.65
CA ALA A 68 -6.55 -2.17 -5.66
C ALA A 68 -7.28 -0.83 -5.84
N SER A 69 -7.48 -0.07 -4.75
CA SER A 69 -8.11 1.25 -4.82
C SER A 69 -7.22 2.26 -5.54
N LEU A 70 -5.90 2.21 -5.34
CA LEU A 70 -4.94 3.06 -6.03
C LEU A 70 -4.94 2.82 -7.53
N VAL A 71 -4.92 1.55 -7.97
CA VAL A 71 -5.03 1.19 -9.39
C VAL A 71 -6.31 1.75 -9.99
N LYS A 72 -7.45 1.56 -9.31
CA LYS A 72 -8.75 2.10 -9.75
C LYS A 72 -8.76 3.62 -9.80
N LEU A 73 -8.18 4.29 -8.80
CA LEU A 73 -8.09 5.74 -8.74
C LEU A 73 -7.30 6.29 -9.94
N ILE A 74 -6.12 5.75 -10.20
CA ILE A 74 -5.25 6.16 -11.33
C ILE A 74 -5.99 5.94 -12.66
N LYS A 75 -6.61 4.77 -12.87
CA LYS A 75 -7.38 4.48 -14.10
C LYS A 75 -8.66 5.32 -14.24
N SER A 76 -9.22 5.83 -13.14
CA SER A 76 -10.48 6.59 -13.18
C SER A 76 -10.33 8.08 -13.45
N ILE A 77 -9.12 8.62 -13.35
CA ILE A 77 -8.81 10.03 -13.54
C ILE A 77 -8.14 10.17 -14.91
N PRO A 78 -8.80 10.75 -15.93
CA PRO A 78 -8.26 10.86 -17.29
C PRO A 78 -6.88 11.54 -17.33
N GLU A 79 -6.69 12.61 -16.56
CA GLU A 79 -5.43 13.35 -16.52
C GLU A 79 -4.28 12.49 -16.01
N LEU A 80 -4.56 11.59 -15.04
CA LEU A 80 -3.57 10.61 -14.60
C LEU A 80 -3.39 9.56 -15.69
N MET A 81 -4.46 8.95 -16.20
CA MET A 81 -4.34 7.87 -17.19
C MET A 81 -3.51 8.26 -18.42
N GLU A 82 -3.72 9.47 -18.95
CA GLU A 82 -3.01 9.97 -20.14
C GLU A 82 -1.54 10.29 -19.87
N SER A 83 -1.20 10.71 -18.64
CA SER A 83 0.16 11.15 -18.28
C SER A 83 0.94 10.16 -17.40
N CYS A 84 0.34 9.02 -17.03
CA CYS A 84 0.91 8.11 -16.05
C CYS A 84 2.02 7.24 -16.65
N THR A 85 3.24 7.78 -16.67
CA THR A 85 4.46 7.06 -17.05
C THR A 85 5.22 6.48 -15.85
N TRP A 86 4.83 6.87 -14.64
CA TRP A 86 5.53 6.55 -13.38
C TRP A 86 4.89 5.42 -12.57
N PHE A 87 3.68 4.96 -12.96
CA PHE A 87 3.02 3.83 -12.32
C PHE A 87 3.07 2.60 -13.22
N PRO A 88 3.65 1.47 -12.78
CA PRO A 88 3.70 0.27 -13.61
C PRO A 88 2.30 -0.21 -13.98
N GLU A 89 2.18 -0.73 -15.20
CA GLU A 89 0.95 -1.33 -15.73
C GLU A 89 0.35 -2.32 -14.72
N SER A 90 -0.93 -2.17 -14.40
CA SER A 90 -1.57 -2.84 -13.27
C SER A 90 -3.02 -3.22 -13.53
N TYR A 91 -3.46 -4.32 -12.96
CA TYR A 91 -4.79 -4.90 -13.13
C TYR A 91 -5.33 -5.39 -11.79
N VAL A 92 -6.60 -5.07 -11.49
CA VAL A 92 -7.27 -5.55 -10.29
C VAL A 92 -7.96 -6.88 -10.57
N ILE A 93 -7.56 -7.93 -9.86
CA ILE A 93 -8.08 -9.29 -10.05
C ILE A 93 -8.82 -9.74 -8.80
N TYR A 94 -10.02 -10.28 -8.99
CA TYR A 94 -10.80 -10.91 -7.93
C TYR A 94 -10.66 -12.44 -8.02
N PRO A 95 -10.59 -13.12 -6.87
CA PRO A 95 -10.53 -14.59 -6.84
C PRO A 95 -11.86 -15.21 -7.30
N MET A 96 -11.77 -16.22 -8.16
CA MET A 96 -12.90 -17.03 -8.60
C MET A 96 -13.45 -17.83 -7.41
N GLY A 97 -14.73 -17.65 -7.06
CA GLY A 97 -15.37 -18.33 -5.93
C GLY A 97 -15.49 -17.51 -4.64
N ALA A 98 -14.94 -16.29 -4.59
CA ALA A 98 -15.41 -15.31 -3.63
C ALA A 98 -16.84 -14.91 -4.02
N ASN A 99 -17.83 -15.61 -3.46
CA ASN A 99 -19.23 -15.20 -3.52
C ASN A 99 -19.28 -13.69 -3.31
N THR A 100 -19.87 -12.98 -4.27
CA THR A 100 -20.13 -11.55 -4.19
C THR A 100 -21.17 -11.33 -3.08
N THR A 101 -20.79 -11.50 -1.81
CA THR A 101 -21.58 -11.04 -0.68
C THR A 101 -21.53 -9.53 -0.74
N VAL A 102 -22.56 -8.98 -1.37
CA VAL A 102 -23.01 -7.62 -1.16
C VAL A 102 -23.44 -7.56 0.30
N GLU A 103 -22.51 -7.26 1.21
CA GLU A 103 -22.90 -6.71 2.50
C GLU A 103 -23.49 -5.33 2.21
N LEU A 104 -24.80 -5.32 1.95
CA LEU A 104 -25.62 -4.14 2.08
C LEU A 104 -25.44 -3.65 3.52
N ALA A 105 -24.62 -2.63 3.69
CA ALA A 105 -24.64 -1.81 4.88
C ALA A 105 -26.08 -1.25 5.01
N LYS A 106 -26.90 -1.94 5.80
CA LYS A 106 -28.12 -1.37 6.36
C LYS A 106 -27.67 -0.16 7.17
N ASN A 107 -27.77 1.03 6.60
CA ASN A 107 -28.08 2.29 7.26
C ASN A 107 -28.08 3.43 6.23
N GLY A 108 -29.28 3.90 5.88
CA GLY A 108 -29.65 5.28 5.56
C GLY A 108 -28.81 6.09 4.56
N PHE A 109 -29.42 6.41 3.42
CA PHE A 109 -29.16 7.60 2.57
C PHE A 109 -27.77 7.75 1.93
N ARG A 110 -27.62 7.16 0.74
CA ARG A 110 -27.35 7.82 -0.56
C ARG A 110 -27.04 6.70 -1.55
N ALA A 111 -27.68 6.71 -2.72
CA ALA A 111 -27.33 5.83 -3.83
C ALA A 111 -25.88 6.16 -4.26
N GLN A 112 -24.90 5.49 -3.64
CA GLN A 112 -23.56 5.43 -4.19
C GLN A 112 -23.68 4.71 -5.53
N ARG A 113 -23.27 5.38 -6.61
CA ARG A 113 -23.08 4.75 -7.93
C ARG A 113 -22.43 3.39 -7.69
N ILE A 114 -23.15 2.32 -8.01
CA ILE A 114 -22.61 0.96 -8.00
C ILE A 114 -21.57 0.96 -9.13
N ILE A 115 -20.32 1.25 -8.80
CA ILE A 115 -19.21 0.99 -9.72
C ILE A 115 -19.18 -0.53 -9.83
N PRO A 116 -19.43 -1.11 -11.01
CA PRO A 116 -19.32 -2.55 -11.18
C PRO A 116 -17.96 -2.99 -10.64
N ARG A 117 -17.91 -4.08 -9.89
CA ARG A 117 -16.62 -4.72 -9.59
C ARG A 117 -16.12 -5.27 -10.93
N THR A 118 -15.44 -4.44 -11.71
CA THR A 118 -14.77 -4.88 -12.93
C THR A 118 -13.53 -5.63 -12.48
N ASP A 119 -13.52 -6.93 -12.76
CA ASP A 119 -12.34 -7.74 -12.74
C ASP A 119 -11.57 -7.46 -14.03
N ASP A 120 -10.29 -7.13 -13.89
CA ASP A 120 -9.42 -6.78 -15.01
C ASP A 120 -8.77 -8.02 -15.67
N ARG A 121 -9.20 -9.26 -15.35
CA ARG A 121 -8.57 -10.51 -15.83
C ARG A 121 -8.41 -10.58 -17.35
N GLU A 122 -9.45 -10.27 -18.11
CA GLU A 122 -9.38 -10.27 -19.58
C GLU A 122 -8.41 -9.20 -20.10
N ALA A 123 -8.43 -8.02 -19.50
CA ALA A 123 -7.52 -6.92 -19.85
C ALA A 123 -6.05 -7.27 -19.54
N PHE A 124 -5.81 -7.94 -18.40
CA PHE A 124 -4.50 -8.48 -18.05
C PHE A 124 -4.02 -9.50 -19.09
N LEU A 125 -4.83 -10.53 -19.38
CA LEU A 125 -4.48 -11.56 -20.35
C LEU A 125 -4.23 -10.98 -21.75
N ALA A 126 -5.03 -10.00 -22.18
CA ALA A 126 -4.82 -9.31 -23.45
C ALA A 126 -3.48 -8.57 -23.51
N SER A 127 -3.06 -7.91 -22.42
CA SER A 127 -1.74 -7.25 -22.36
C SER A 127 -0.60 -8.25 -22.25
N TYR A 128 -0.75 -9.29 -21.41
CA TYR A 128 0.20 -10.38 -21.28
C TYR A 128 0.46 -11.08 -22.63
N ASN A 129 -0.61 -11.39 -23.38
CA ASN A 129 -0.50 -12.07 -24.68
C ASN A 129 0.23 -11.23 -25.74
N LYS A 130 0.09 -9.89 -25.70
CA LYS A 130 0.85 -8.99 -26.59
C LYS A 130 2.36 -9.05 -26.34
N ARG A 131 2.80 -9.54 -25.18
CA ARG A 131 4.20 -9.62 -24.75
C ARG A 131 4.82 -11.01 -24.88
N LEU A 132 4.06 -12.02 -25.32
CA LEU A 132 4.56 -13.41 -25.47
C LEU A 132 5.78 -13.54 -26.40
N GLY A 133 5.96 -12.62 -27.35
CA GLY A 133 7.14 -12.59 -28.22
C GLY A 133 8.43 -12.09 -27.56
N ASN A 134 8.36 -11.57 -26.32
CA ASN A 134 9.52 -11.08 -25.57
C ASN A 134 9.53 -11.67 -24.15
N VAL A 135 10.05 -12.89 -24.04
CA VAL A 135 10.04 -13.68 -22.79
C VAL A 135 10.79 -12.96 -21.67
N ASP A 136 11.88 -12.25 -22.00
CA ASP A 136 12.71 -11.48 -21.06
C ASP A 136 12.07 -10.16 -20.58
N GLU A 137 10.81 -9.89 -20.95
CA GLU A 137 10.07 -8.69 -20.55
C GLU A 137 8.63 -8.95 -20.10
N ASN A 138 8.27 -10.20 -19.79
CA ASN A 138 6.91 -10.57 -19.43
C ASN A 138 6.74 -11.06 -17.99
N VAL A 139 7.58 -10.58 -17.06
CA VAL A 139 7.45 -10.89 -15.62
C VAL A 139 6.45 -9.94 -14.95
N TRP A 140 5.61 -10.50 -14.07
CA TRP A 140 4.59 -9.79 -13.31
C TRP A 140 4.64 -10.16 -11.82
N ILE A 141 4.04 -9.31 -10.99
CA ILE A 141 3.98 -9.48 -9.55
C ILE A 141 2.53 -9.35 -9.06
N ALA A 142 2.01 -10.41 -8.44
CA ALA A 142 0.72 -10.44 -7.77
C ALA A 142 0.87 -10.00 -6.31
N LYS A 143 0.03 -9.06 -5.85
CA LYS A 143 0.08 -8.50 -4.49
C LYS A 143 -1.33 -8.36 -3.91
N SER A 144 -1.56 -8.88 -2.70
CA SER A 144 -2.86 -8.70 -2.03
C SER A 144 -3.15 -7.23 -1.69
N SER A 145 -4.41 -6.81 -1.83
CA SER A 145 -4.80 -5.42 -1.59
C SER A 145 -4.69 -5.00 -0.12
N ALA A 146 -4.93 -5.93 0.80
CA ALA A 146 -4.85 -5.70 2.25
C ALA A 146 -3.53 -6.18 2.89
N GLY A 147 -2.67 -6.91 2.15
CA GLY A 147 -1.43 -7.45 2.70
C GLY A 147 -0.44 -6.38 3.11
N ALA A 148 0.16 -6.60 4.28
CA ALA A 148 1.31 -5.88 4.80
C ALA A 148 2.47 -6.85 5.00
N LYS A 149 3.69 -6.32 5.20
CA LYS A 149 4.89 -7.08 5.56
C LYS A 149 5.37 -8.11 4.50
N GLY A 150 5.00 -7.93 3.24
CA GLY A 150 5.51 -8.77 2.15
C GLY A 150 4.89 -10.17 2.05
N ALA A 151 3.92 -10.50 2.91
CA ALA A 151 3.10 -11.69 2.76
C ALA A 151 2.12 -11.55 1.58
N GLY A 152 1.77 -12.67 0.96
CA GLY A 152 0.79 -12.69 -0.13
C GLY A 152 1.32 -12.07 -1.43
N ILE A 153 2.58 -12.36 -1.76
CA ILE A 153 3.26 -11.90 -2.98
C ILE A 153 3.76 -13.10 -3.77
N LEU A 154 3.48 -13.10 -5.06
CA LEU A 154 4.04 -14.01 -6.06
C LEU A 154 4.64 -13.18 -7.20
N ILE A 155 5.83 -13.54 -7.66
CA ILE A 155 6.45 -12.98 -8.87
C ILE A 155 6.58 -14.14 -9.84
N SER A 156 6.06 -13.99 -11.05
CA SER A 156 6.10 -15.03 -12.07
C SER A 156 6.01 -14.43 -13.47
N SER A 157 6.59 -15.14 -14.43
CA SER A 157 6.41 -14.93 -15.87
C SER A 157 5.25 -15.73 -16.44
N ASP A 158 4.60 -16.61 -15.67
CA ASP A 158 3.44 -17.40 -16.08
C ASP A 158 2.14 -16.77 -15.59
N ALA A 159 1.29 -16.36 -16.54
CA ALA A 159 -0.03 -15.80 -16.24
C ALA A 159 -0.95 -16.79 -15.52
N ASN A 160 -0.88 -18.09 -15.83
CA ASN A 160 -1.74 -19.09 -15.18
C ASN A 160 -1.35 -19.26 -13.72
N GLU A 161 -0.05 -19.33 -13.42
CA GLU A 161 0.46 -19.41 -12.04
C GLU A 161 -0.02 -18.20 -11.21
N LEU A 162 0.01 -17.00 -11.78
CA LEU A 162 -0.46 -15.78 -11.10
C LEU A 162 -1.97 -15.80 -10.84
N LEU A 163 -2.77 -16.23 -11.82
CA LEU A 163 -4.22 -16.29 -11.68
C LEU A 163 -4.65 -17.39 -10.72
N ASP A 164 -4.09 -18.59 -10.83
CA ASP A 164 -4.34 -19.70 -9.91
C ASP A 164 -3.91 -19.34 -8.49
N TYR A 165 -2.77 -18.68 -8.33
CA TYR A 165 -2.32 -18.17 -7.04
C TYR A 165 -3.37 -17.25 -6.41
N ILE A 166 -3.94 -16.32 -7.19
CA ILE A 166 -4.95 -15.36 -6.74
C ILE A 166 -6.28 -16.06 -6.44
N ASP A 167 -6.72 -16.99 -7.29
CA ASP A 167 -7.99 -17.70 -7.14
C ASP A 167 -8.02 -18.57 -5.88
N ASN A 168 -6.85 -19.07 -5.46
CA ASN A 168 -6.67 -19.74 -4.17
C ASN A 168 -6.61 -18.78 -2.96
N GLN A 169 -6.81 -17.47 -3.16
CA GLN A 169 -6.88 -16.48 -2.08
C GLN A 169 -8.32 -16.02 -1.80
N GLY A 170 -8.60 -15.63 -0.56
CA GLY A 170 -9.92 -15.08 -0.17
C GLY A 170 -10.09 -13.57 -0.37
N GLN A 171 -9.20 -12.90 -1.11
CA GLN A 171 -9.17 -11.43 -1.17
C GLN A 171 -8.69 -10.88 -2.52
N VAL A 172 -9.08 -9.64 -2.84
CA VAL A 172 -8.71 -8.96 -4.08
C VAL A 172 -7.19 -8.70 -4.16
N HIS A 173 -6.64 -8.91 -5.36
CA HIS A 173 -5.23 -8.73 -5.68
C HIS A 173 -5.03 -7.67 -6.77
N VAL A 174 -3.79 -7.22 -6.89
CA VAL A 174 -3.31 -6.49 -8.06
C VAL A 174 -2.24 -7.33 -8.71
N ILE A 175 -2.40 -7.62 -10.01
CA ILE A 175 -1.29 -8.04 -10.87
C ILE A 175 -0.67 -6.77 -11.44
N GLN A 176 0.63 -6.60 -11.29
CA GLN A 176 1.35 -5.42 -11.74
C GLN A 176 2.61 -5.84 -12.49
N LYS A 177 2.97 -5.12 -13.56
CA LYS A 177 4.21 -5.36 -14.30
C LYS A 177 5.40 -5.30 -13.34
N TYR A 178 6.19 -6.37 -13.32
CA TYR A 178 7.40 -6.40 -12.52
C TYR A 178 8.49 -5.57 -13.22
N LEU A 179 9.21 -4.77 -12.43
CA LEU A 179 10.32 -3.96 -12.92
C LEU A 179 11.59 -4.82 -12.97
N GLU A 180 11.82 -5.45 -14.12
CA GLU A 180 12.88 -6.45 -14.32
C GLU A 180 14.29 -5.87 -14.35
N ARG A 181 14.41 -4.60 -14.74
CA ARG A 181 15.66 -3.83 -14.81
C ARG A 181 15.69 -2.72 -13.74
N PRO A 182 15.74 -3.07 -12.43
CA PRO A 182 15.90 -2.07 -11.38
C PRO A 182 17.26 -1.39 -11.46
N LEU A 183 17.34 -0.17 -10.93
CA LEU A 183 18.62 0.37 -10.53
C LEU A 183 19.16 -0.47 -9.37
N LEU A 184 20.42 -0.86 -9.46
CA LEU A 184 21.08 -1.73 -8.50
C LEU A 184 22.21 -0.99 -7.80
N LEU A 185 22.28 -1.14 -6.47
CA LEU A 185 23.37 -0.59 -5.68
C LEU A 185 24.61 -1.47 -5.83
N GLU A 186 25.75 -0.80 -5.96
CA GLU A 186 27.06 -1.42 -5.90
C GLU A 186 27.84 -0.90 -4.68
N PRO A 187 28.61 -1.76 -3.99
CA PRO A 187 28.81 -3.17 -4.28
C PRO A 187 27.59 -4.06 -3.88
N GLY A 188 27.51 -5.22 -4.53
CA GLY A 188 26.60 -6.30 -4.16
C GLY A 188 25.44 -6.51 -5.12
N HIS A 189 25.32 -5.70 -6.18
CA HIS A 189 24.29 -5.84 -7.21
C HIS A 189 22.86 -5.88 -6.63
N ARG A 190 22.51 -4.96 -5.72
CA ARG A 190 21.33 -5.11 -4.85
C ARG A 190 20.18 -4.19 -5.22
N LYS A 191 18.96 -4.72 -5.19
CA LYS A 191 17.73 -3.94 -5.38
C LYS A 191 17.41 -3.11 -4.13
N PHE A 192 16.76 -1.97 -4.33
CA PHE A 192 16.22 -1.15 -3.24
C PHE A 192 14.87 -0.53 -3.62
N ASP A 193 14.19 0.02 -2.61
CA ASP A 193 13.09 0.95 -2.80
C ASP A 193 13.32 2.22 -1.97
N ILE A 194 12.68 3.32 -2.35
CA ILE A 194 12.76 4.59 -1.62
C ILE A 194 11.48 4.80 -0.82
N ARG A 195 11.63 5.14 0.46
CA ARG A 195 10.55 5.64 1.31
C ARG A 195 10.72 7.13 1.54
N SER A 196 9.68 7.87 1.16
CA SER A 196 9.50 9.28 1.53
C SER A 196 8.33 9.43 2.49
N TRP A 197 8.43 10.38 3.41
CA TRP A 197 7.33 10.76 4.30
C TRP A 197 6.71 12.07 3.82
N VAL A 198 5.39 12.07 3.65
CA VAL A 198 4.62 13.24 3.22
C VAL A 198 3.57 13.55 4.28
N LEU A 199 3.54 14.80 4.74
CA LEU A 199 2.52 15.33 5.65
C LEU A 199 1.56 16.20 4.85
N LEU A 200 0.26 15.94 4.97
CA LEU A 200 -0.79 16.85 4.55
C LEU A 200 -1.36 17.52 5.81
N ASP A 201 -1.28 18.85 5.91
CA ASP A 201 -1.92 19.60 7.00
C ASP A 201 -3.40 19.86 6.72
N HIS A 202 -4.13 20.45 7.66
CA HIS A 202 -5.56 20.74 7.55
C HIS A 202 -5.95 21.76 6.47
N HIS A 203 -4.99 22.48 5.89
CA HIS A 203 -5.19 23.38 4.75
C HIS A 203 -4.86 22.70 3.41
N TYR A 204 -4.60 21.39 3.41
CA TYR A 204 -4.10 20.63 2.25
C TYR A 204 -2.72 21.07 1.75
N ASN A 205 -1.92 21.76 2.57
CA ASN A 205 -0.52 21.97 2.22
C ASN A 205 0.21 20.62 2.26
N ILE A 206 1.02 20.37 1.23
CA ILE A 206 1.76 19.12 1.06
C ILE A 206 3.22 19.36 1.43
N TYR A 207 3.68 18.70 2.49
CA TYR A 207 5.07 18.78 2.96
C TYR A 207 5.78 17.46 2.75
N LEU A 208 6.80 17.47 1.89
CA LEU A 208 7.75 16.36 1.78
C LEU A 208 8.81 16.51 2.87
N TYR A 209 8.95 15.51 3.72
CA TYR A 209 10.03 15.49 4.71
C TYR A 209 11.38 15.38 3.97
N LYS A 210 12.35 16.18 4.40
CA LYS A 210 13.65 16.31 3.73
C LYS A 210 14.41 14.98 3.65
N GLU A 211 14.34 14.19 4.71
CA GLU A 211 15.03 12.90 4.78
C GLU A 211 14.12 11.78 4.26
N GLY A 212 14.64 11.01 3.32
CA GLY A 212 14.07 9.72 2.88
C GLY A 212 14.92 8.56 3.41
N VAL A 213 14.46 7.33 3.17
CA VAL A 213 15.28 6.14 3.45
C VAL A 213 15.22 5.16 2.28
N LEU A 214 16.37 4.65 1.88
CA LEU A 214 16.46 3.51 0.98
C LEU A 214 16.28 2.25 1.81
N ARG A 215 15.32 1.42 1.43
CA ARG A 215 15.14 0.08 1.98
C ARG A 215 15.74 -0.89 1.00
N THR A 216 16.85 -1.49 1.37
CA THR A 216 17.70 -2.28 0.47
C THR A 216 17.43 -3.77 0.66
N SER A 217 17.59 -4.53 -0.41
CA SER A 217 17.86 -5.96 -0.28
C SER A 217 19.31 -6.15 0.14
N SER A 218 19.59 -7.17 0.96
CA SER A 218 20.95 -7.56 1.31
C SER A 218 21.50 -8.69 0.44
N GLU A 219 20.68 -9.21 -0.48
CA GLU A 219 21.07 -10.27 -1.43
C GLU A 219 21.29 -9.70 -2.84
N PRO A 220 22.25 -10.25 -3.62
CA PRO A 220 22.41 -9.89 -5.03
C PRO A 220 21.13 -10.15 -5.83
N TYR A 221 20.74 -9.20 -6.67
CA TYR A 221 19.58 -9.32 -7.53
C TYR A 221 19.80 -10.42 -8.57
N ASN A 222 18.87 -11.37 -8.66
CA ASN A 222 18.94 -12.47 -9.62
C ASN A 222 17.71 -12.46 -10.54
N SER A 223 17.86 -11.99 -11.77
CA SER A 223 16.75 -11.95 -12.73
C SER A 223 16.31 -13.31 -13.28
N THR A 224 17.04 -14.39 -12.98
CA THR A 224 16.71 -15.74 -13.48
C THR A 224 15.99 -16.61 -12.44
N ASP A 225 15.84 -16.13 -11.20
CA ASP A 225 15.20 -16.88 -10.11
C ASP A 225 14.25 -16.00 -9.30
N PHE A 226 12.97 -16.02 -9.67
CA PHE A 226 11.91 -15.29 -8.98
C PHE A 226 11.32 -16.04 -7.78
N GLN A 227 11.71 -17.30 -7.56
CA GLN A 227 11.27 -18.08 -6.41
C GLN A 227 12.00 -17.63 -5.14
N ASP A 228 13.28 -17.27 -5.24
CA ASP A 228 13.98 -16.57 -4.17
C ASP A 228 13.55 -15.10 -4.07
N LYS A 229 12.54 -14.89 -3.21
CA LYS A 229 11.97 -13.56 -2.97
C LYS A 229 12.94 -12.59 -2.27
N THR A 230 14.01 -13.07 -1.64
CA THR A 230 14.89 -12.23 -0.82
C THR A 230 15.69 -11.23 -1.66
N SER A 231 16.10 -11.60 -2.87
CA SER A 231 16.76 -10.69 -3.82
C SER A 231 15.79 -9.65 -4.42
N HIS A 232 14.48 -9.94 -4.38
CA HIS A 232 13.45 -9.18 -5.09
C HIS A 232 12.58 -8.28 -4.20
N LEU A 233 12.40 -8.65 -2.93
CA LEU A 233 11.53 -7.97 -1.98
C LEU A 233 12.35 -7.26 -0.89
N THR A 234 12.37 -5.93 -0.96
CA THR A 234 13.10 -5.00 -0.09
C THR A 234 12.39 -4.71 1.24
N ASN A 235 11.36 -5.49 1.58
CA ASN A 235 10.66 -5.32 2.84
C ASN A 235 11.60 -5.64 4.00
N HIS A 236 11.85 -4.68 4.90
CA HIS A 236 12.68 -4.88 6.10
C HIS A 236 12.35 -6.17 6.85
N CYS A 237 11.08 -6.52 7.03
CA CYS A 237 10.70 -7.77 7.70
C CYS A 237 11.16 -9.02 6.95
N ILE A 238 11.10 -9.03 5.61
CA ILE A 238 11.60 -10.14 4.78
C ILE A 238 13.12 -10.20 4.85
N GLN A 239 13.79 -9.07 4.71
CA GLN A 239 15.26 -9.02 4.74
C GLN A 239 15.79 -9.49 6.09
N LYS A 240 15.25 -8.97 7.20
CA LYS A 240 15.65 -9.36 8.54
C LYS A 240 15.37 -10.84 8.87
N GLU A 241 14.31 -11.41 8.31
CA GLU A 241 13.89 -12.78 8.60
C GLU A 241 14.60 -13.82 7.71
N LEU A 242 14.81 -13.50 6.43
CA LEU A 242 15.22 -14.48 5.43
C LEU A 242 16.62 -14.23 4.83
N SER A 243 17.10 -12.99 4.79
CA SER A 243 18.43 -12.71 4.23
C SER A 243 19.52 -13.09 5.23
N LYS A 244 20.50 -13.86 4.76
CA LYS A 244 21.69 -14.21 5.55
C LYS A 244 22.68 -13.06 5.63
N ASN A 245 22.55 -12.10 4.71
CA ASN A 245 23.42 -10.94 4.57
C ASN A 245 22.81 -9.66 5.20
N TYR A 246 21.69 -9.75 5.93
CA TYR A 246 21.05 -8.60 6.55
C TYR A 246 22.02 -7.83 7.46
N GLY A 247 22.15 -6.52 7.24
CA GLY A 247 23.08 -5.66 7.99
C GLY A 247 24.53 -5.67 7.47
N LYS A 248 24.84 -6.40 6.39
CA LYS A 248 26.22 -6.52 5.86
C LYS A 248 26.78 -5.21 5.29
N TYR A 249 25.94 -4.41 4.65
CA TYR A 249 26.36 -3.23 3.88
C TYR A 249 26.00 -1.92 4.58
N GLU A 250 24.88 -1.91 5.30
CA GLU A 250 24.36 -0.78 6.04
C GLU A 250 23.61 -1.29 7.27
N ASP A 251 23.51 -0.47 8.31
CA ASP A 251 22.70 -0.81 9.49
C ASP A 251 21.23 -1.04 9.09
N GLY A 252 20.69 -2.16 9.56
CA GLY A 252 19.41 -2.72 9.09
C GLY A 252 18.15 -2.09 9.65
#